data_AF-A0A368RFR1-F1
#
_entry.id   AF-A0A368RFR1-F1
#
_cell.length_a   1.000
_cell.length_b   1.000
_cell.length_c   1.000
_cell.angle_alpha   90.00
_cell.angle_beta   90.00
_cell.angle_gamma   90.00
#
_symmetry.space_group_name_H-M   'P 1'
#
loop_
_entity.id
_entity.type
_entity.pdbx_description
1 polymer ?
#
loop_
_entity_poly.entity_id
_entity_poly.type
_entity_poly.pdbx_seq_one_letter_code
_entity_poly.pdbx_strand_id
1 'polypeptide(L)'
;MASGRSRAGRFLLRRRLLSARPEDRISALPDDLLLLVLRRLDTRTALGTGLLSRRWAHLPRELPALDLRIGDLLPPRYHRWVLLYRDIWKKRSLLHYRIGAIREELLPNIRRYERRAMRAFISSADRFLEGPHRRVNKLRLEFFITGNTGCMNRLITEAIDAWGVDDLEAVAKPVFKQRKDVHTFPSHGLCREPRAARLRSLKLGGCVPPPLHEYGALTMLVLQDIPESTPASAYEGIFNSCLQLQTFHLISCGCSRAKGRSSTVVVDAPNSEIRELVVQDCTFEWLRLMALPCLQSLASLRSSVLFDSSSFPCLKQWLSK
;
A
#
# COMPACT_ATOMS: atom_id res chain seq x y z
N MET A 1 63.51 40.55 -44.20
CA MET A 1 63.13 40.47 -42.76
C MET A 1 61.61 40.48 -42.71
N ALA A 2 60.99 39.30 -42.51
CA ALA A 2 60.21 38.95 -41.32
C ALA A 2 59.18 40.04 -40.94
N SER A 3 57.88 39.82 -40.80
CA SER A 3 57.16 38.62 -40.41
C SER A 3 55.67 38.88 -40.67
N GLY A 4 55.04 38.06 -41.53
CA GLY A 4 53.59 37.92 -41.54
C GLY A 4 53.12 37.11 -40.34
N ARG A 5 52.04 37.54 -39.68
CA ARG A 5 51.25 36.65 -38.83
C ARG A 5 49.75 36.83 -39.09
N SER A 6 49.32 35.91 -39.94
CA SER A 6 47.97 35.43 -40.22
C SER A 6 46.99 35.55 -39.04
N ARG A 7 45.85 36.18 -39.32
CA ARG A 7 44.66 36.28 -38.47
C ARG A 7 43.73 35.06 -38.61
N ALA A 8 44.27 33.88 -38.94
CA ALA A 8 43.52 32.64 -39.18
C ALA A 8 43.65 31.61 -38.04
N GLY A 9 43.72 32.05 -36.78
CA GLY A 9 43.97 31.18 -35.62
C GLY A 9 42.81 31.04 -34.63
N ARG A 10 41.62 31.61 -34.87
CA ARG A 10 40.53 31.64 -33.87
C ARG A 10 39.24 30.91 -34.25
N PHE A 11 39.19 30.26 -35.42
CA PHE A 11 37.98 29.55 -35.89
C PHE A 11 38.10 28.02 -35.97
N LEU A 12 39.26 27.43 -35.61
CA LEU A 12 39.45 25.97 -35.69
C LEU A 12 39.68 25.29 -34.32
N LEU A 13 39.59 26.01 -33.21
CA LEU A 13 39.65 25.44 -31.86
C LEU A 13 38.27 25.29 -31.19
N ARG A 14 37.19 25.30 -31.98
CA ARG A 14 35.81 25.07 -31.48
C ARG A 14 35.20 23.74 -31.93
N ARG A 15 36.02 22.77 -32.37
CA ARG A 15 35.52 21.51 -32.95
C ARG A 15 36.16 20.21 -32.47
N ARG A 16 36.97 20.21 -31.40
CA ARG A 16 37.43 18.98 -30.74
C ARG A 16 37.52 19.12 -29.21
N LEU A 17 36.40 19.47 -28.62
CA LEU A 17 36.05 18.98 -27.29
C LEU A 17 34.64 18.37 -27.38
N LEU A 18 34.48 17.41 -28.28
CA LEU A 18 33.62 16.26 -27.96
C LEU A 18 34.38 15.51 -26.86
N SER A 19 34.42 16.09 -25.66
CA SER A 19 34.78 15.32 -24.47
C SER A 19 33.81 14.15 -24.48
N ALA A 20 34.36 12.94 -24.58
CA ALA A 20 33.62 11.71 -24.51
C ALA A 20 32.44 11.90 -23.56
N ARG A 21 31.21 11.93 -24.10
CA ARG A 21 30.04 11.70 -23.25
C ARG A 21 30.39 10.42 -22.51
N PRO A 22 30.38 10.39 -21.17
CA PRO A 22 30.61 9.15 -20.45
C PRO A 22 29.71 8.13 -21.11
N GLU A 23 30.30 7.09 -21.71
CA GLU A 23 29.50 6.04 -22.33
C GLU A 23 28.50 5.60 -21.28
N ASP A 24 27.21 5.61 -21.62
CA ASP A 24 26.16 5.16 -20.72
C ASP A 24 26.22 3.64 -20.64
N ARG A 25 27.25 3.16 -19.92
CA ARG A 25 27.58 1.75 -19.73
C ARG A 25 26.47 1.01 -19.00
N ILE A 26 25.65 1.72 -18.22
CA ILE A 26 24.48 1.14 -17.56
C ILE A 26 23.42 0.85 -18.63
N SER A 27 23.09 1.81 -19.50
CA SER A 27 22.20 1.56 -20.65
C SER A 27 22.72 0.49 -21.63
N ALA A 28 24.01 0.15 -21.61
CA ALA A 28 24.57 -0.92 -22.43
C ALA A 28 24.34 -2.33 -21.87
N LEU A 29 23.91 -2.48 -20.61
CA LEU A 29 23.60 -3.78 -20.01
C LEU A 29 22.36 -4.42 -20.69
N PRO A 30 22.24 -5.76 -20.75
CA PRO A 30 21.03 -6.46 -21.16
C PRO A 30 19.80 -6.11 -20.31
N ASP A 31 18.61 -6.20 -20.88
CA ASP A 31 17.34 -5.86 -20.21
C ASP A 31 17.15 -6.63 -18.90
N ASP A 32 17.54 -7.90 -18.84
CA ASP A 32 17.46 -8.73 -17.63
C ASP A 32 18.24 -8.13 -16.44
N LEU A 33 19.43 -7.59 -16.70
CA LEU A 33 20.25 -6.95 -15.66
C LEU A 33 19.67 -5.59 -15.26
N LEU A 34 19.09 -4.86 -16.21
CA LEU A 34 18.41 -3.60 -15.92
C LEU A 34 17.14 -3.83 -15.08
N LEU A 35 16.38 -4.90 -15.36
CA LEU A 35 15.24 -5.31 -14.55
C LEU A 35 15.66 -5.69 -13.14
N LEU A 36 16.81 -6.35 -12.95
CA LEU A 36 17.35 -6.64 -11.61
C LEU A 36 17.71 -5.36 -10.84
N VAL A 37 18.22 -4.33 -11.53
CA VAL A 37 18.46 -3.02 -10.92
C VAL A 37 17.12 -2.36 -10.55
N LEU A 38 16.17 -2.31 -11.47
CA LEU A 38 14.84 -1.72 -11.25
C LEU A 38 14.07 -2.38 -10.10
N ARG A 39 14.16 -3.70 -9.95
CA ARG A 39 13.57 -4.45 -8.82
C ARG A 39 14.09 -4.01 -7.44
N ARG A 40 15.26 -3.37 -7.37
CA ARG A 40 15.89 -2.91 -6.13
C ARG A 40 15.71 -1.42 -5.88
N LEU A 41 15.17 -0.68 -6.84
CA LEU A 41 14.95 0.74 -6.74
C LEU A 41 13.57 1.04 -6.13
N ASP A 42 13.46 2.17 -5.45
CA ASP A 42 12.16 2.69 -5.08
C ASP A 42 11.40 3.12 -6.34
N THR A 43 10.08 3.14 -6.20
CA THR A 43 9.11 3.48 -7.24
C THR A 43 9.44 4.69 -8.08
N ARG A 44 9.79 5.78 -7.40
CA ARG A 44 10.05 7.05 -8.04
C ARG A 44 11.31 6.97 -8.89
N THR A 45 12.33 6.32 -8.37
CA THR A 45 13.59 6.12 -9.08
C THR A 45 13.38 5.19 -10.27
N ALA A 46 12.70 4.06 -10.09
CA ALA A 46 12.37 3.12 -11.16
C ALA A 46 11.51 3.72 -12.28
N LEU A 47 10.63 4.67 -11.97
CA LEU A 47 9.89 5.44 -12.98
C LEU A 47 10.71 6.55 -13.62
N GLY A 48 11.58 7.19 -12.83
CA GLY A 48 12.47 8.24 -13.28
C GLY A 48 13.54 7.75 -14.25
N THR A 49 13.89 6.46 -14.23
CA THR A 49 14.84 5.89 -15.20
C THR A 49 14.36 6.01 -16.63
N GLY A 50 13.04 6.15 -16.89
CA GLY A 50 12.53 6.42 -18.23
C GLY A 50 13.07 7.70 -18.87
N LEU A 51 13.63 8.62 -18.07
CA LEU A 51 14.31 9.83 -18.56
C LEU A 51 15.74 9.55 -19.07
N LEU A 52 16.31 8.38 -18.75
CA LEU A 52 17.67 8.00 -19.18
C LEU A 52 17.70 7.61 -20.66
N SER A 53 16.75 6.78 -21.10
CA SER A 53 16.60 6.44 -22.51
C SER A 53 15.20 5.88 -22.81
N ARG A 54 14.86 5.79 -24.10
CA ARG A 54 13.63 5.08 -24.55
C ARG A 54 13.58 3.62 -24.10
N ARG A 55 14.75 3.01 -23.83
CA ARG A 55 14.82 1.63 -23.31
C ARG A 55 14.35 1.55 -21.87
N TRP A 56 14.90 2.39 -21.02
CA TRP A 56 14.48 2.49 -19.63
C TRP A 56 13.03 2.93 -19.42
N ALA A 57 12.40 3.55 -20.41
CA ALA A 57 10.99 3.95 -20.34
C ALA A 57 10.00 2.77 -20.40
N HIS A 58 10.40 1.64 -21.00
CA HIS A 58 9.52 0.47 -21.11
C HIS A 58 9.83 -0.62 -20.08
N LEU A 59 11.06 -0.72 -19.59
CA LEU A 59 11.47 -1.77 -18.66
C LEU A 59 10.66 -1.85 -17.35
N PRO A 60 10.24 -0.74 -16.71
CA PRO A 60 9.38 -0.81 -15.53
C PRO A 60 8.05 -1.55 -15.79
N ARG A 61 7.60 -1.64 -17.05
CA ARG A 61 6.36 -2.32 -17.45
C ARG A 61 6.51 -3.85 -17.53
N GLU A 62 7.74 -4.35 -17.55
CA GLU A 62 8.05 -5.79 -17.59
C GLU A 62 8.29 -6.37 -16.19
N LEU A 63 8.20 -5.54 -15.15
CA LEU A 63 8.35 -5.99 -13.78
C LEU A 63 7.15 -6.85 -13.35
N PRO A 64 7.37 -8.10 -12.90
CA PRO A 64 6.29 -8.95 -12.42
C PRO A 64 5.74 -8.50 -11.05
N ALA A 65 6.44 -7.60 -10.37
CA ALA A 65 6.03 -7.03 -9.10
C ALA A 65 6.15 -5.51 -9.16
N LEU A 66 5.05 -4.82 -8.92
CA LEU A 66 4.97 -3.38 -8.84
C LEU A 66 4.75 -2.98 -7.38
N ASP A 67 5.74 -2.35 -6.78
CA ASP A 67 5.57 -1.65 -5.50
C ASP A 67 5.29 -0.19 -5.83
N LEU A 68 4.36 0.48 -5.14
CA LEU A 68 3.98 1.90 -5.26
C LEU A 68 3.64 2.45 -3.88
N ARG A 69 4.60 3.10 -3.23
CA ARG A 69 4.42 3.65 -1.88
C ARG A 69 4.53 5.16 -1.85
N ILE A 70 3.53 5.80 -1.27
CA ILE A 70 3.53 7.24 -1.02
C ILE A 70 4.66 7.67 -0.08
N GLY A 71 5.09 6.78 0.83
CA GLY A 71 6.22 6.98 1.72
C GLY A 71 7.51 7.36 1.00
N ASP A 72 7.77 6.73 -0.15
CA ASP A 72 8.98 6.96 -0.97
C ASP A 72 8.97 8.36 -1.62
N LEU A 73 7.79 8.96 -1.76
CA LEU A 73 7.62 10.29 -2.35
C LEU A 73 7.74 11.42 -1.32
N LEU A 74 7.82 11.09 -0.03
CA LEU A 74 7.92 12.07 1.05
C LEU A 74 9.39 12.41 1.35
N PRO A 75 9.77 13.70 1.31
CA PRO A 75 11.17 14.08 1.55
C PRO A 75 11.55 13.88 3.04
N PRO A 76 12.84 13.71 3.36
CA PRO A 76 13.30 13.57 4.75
C PRO A 76 12.84 14.71 5.68
N ARG A 77 12.69 15.93 5.12
CA ARG A 77 12.16 17.09 5.87
C ARG A 77 10.74 16.83 6.39
N TYR A 78 9.86 16.16 5.64
CA TYR A 78 8.51 15.80 6.10
C TYR A 78 8.57 15.00 7.41
N HIS A 79 9.41 13.96 7.45
CA HIS A 79 9.58 13.11 8.62
C HIS A 79 10.07 13.91 9.84
N ARG A 80 11.02 14.84 9.64
CA ARG A 80 11.47 15.75 10.71
C ARG A 80 10.33 16.61 11.27
N TRP A 81 9.48 17.16 10.40
CA TRP A 81 8.32 17.95 10.82
C TRP A 81 7.29 17.12 11.60
N VAL A 82 7.02 15.89 11.16
CA VAL A 82 6.10 14.97 11.85
C VAL A 82 6.63 14.56 13.23
N LEU A 83 7.94 14.28 13.34
CA LEU A 83 8.59 13.96 14.62
C LEU A 83 8.55 15.17 15.56
N LEU A 84 8.90 16.35 15.08
CA LEU A 84 8.83 17.59 15.86
C LEU A 84 7.41 17.83 16.42
N TYR A 85 6.39 17.66 15.58
CA TYR A 85 5.01 17.76 16.05
C TYR A 85 4.69 16.74 17.14
N ARG A 86 5.06 15.48 16.93
CA ARG A 86 4.80 14.40 17.90
C ARG A 86 5.48 14.69 19.23
N ASP A 87 6.71 15.20 19.21
CA ASP A 87 7.47 15.55 20.40
C ASP A 87 6.86 16.73 21.17
N ILE A 88 6.44 17.79 20.48
CA ILE A 88 5.75 18.93 21.09
C ILE A 88 4.50 18.47 21.85
N TRP A 89 3.71 17.58 21.24
CA TRP A 89 2.47 17.07 21.83
C TRP A 89 2.68 16.02 22.92
N LYS A 90 3.69 15.14 22.79
CA LYS A 90 4.00 14.13 23.82
C LYS A 90 4.63 14.73 25.07
N LYS A 91 5.57 15.66 24.93
CA LYS A 91 6.36 16.19 26.05
C LYS A 91 5.67 17.33 26.80
N ARG A 92 4.42 17.69 26.44
CA ARG A 92 3.74 18.91 26.92
C ARG A 92 4.67 20.15 26.89
N SER A 93 5.63 20.19 25.95
CA SER A 93 6.59 21.28 25.77
C SER A 93 5.94 22.53 25.14
N LEU A 94 4.62 22.65 25.31
CA LEU A 94 3.76 23.74 24.88
C LEU A 94 4.19 25.09 25.48
N LEU A 95 5.01 25.07 26.53
CA LEU A 95 5.55 26.26 27.19
C LEU A 95 6.67 26.95 26.37
N HIS A 96 7.39 26.22 25.51
CA HIS A 96 8.53 26.78 24.76
C HIS A 96 8.24 27.05 23.27
N TYR A 97 7.16 26.47 22.73
CA TYR A 97 6.81 26.61 21.31
C TYR A 97 5.49 27.36 21.17
N ARG A 98 5.49 28.52 20.50
CA ARG A 98 4.27 29.29 20.25
C ARG A 98 3.26 28.42 19.50
N ILE A 99 2.11 28.13 20.11
CA ILE A 99 1.02 27.35 19.50
C ILE A 99 0.64 27.88 18.11
N GLY A 100 0.74 29.21 17.90
CA GLY A 100 0.57 29.87 16.61
C GLY A 100 1.53 29.35 15.53
N ALA A 101 2.83 29.19 15.82
CA ALA A 101 3.80 28.68 14.85
C ALA A 101 3.51 27.22 14.42
N ILE A 102 2.88 26.41 15.29
CA ILE A 102 2.48 25.04 14.94
C ILE A 102 1.32 25.05 13.93
N ARG A 103 0.33 25.93 14.14
CA ARG A 103 -0.85 26.04 13.27
C ARG A 103 -0.53 26.72 11.95
N GLU A 104 0.30 27.76 11.97
CA GLU A 104 0.57 28.62 10.80
C GLU A 104 1.73 28.11 9.93
N GLU A 105 2.72 27.42 10.49
CA GLU A 105 3.88 26.98 9.71
C GLU A 105 4.00 25.46 9.63
N LEU A 106 4.00 24.79 10.78
CA LEU A 106 4.33 23.38 10.82
C LEU A 106 3.26 22.51 10.14
N LEU A 107 1.99 22.69 10.51
CA LEU A 107 0.89 21.90 9.95
C LEU A 107 0.67 22.17 8.44
N PRO A 108 0.69 23.43 7.95
CA PRO A 108 0.57 23.72 6.52
C PRO A 108 1.73 23.16 5.69
N ASN A 109 2.96 23.16 6.23
CA ASN A 109 4.11 22.56 5.56
C ASN A 109 3.97 21.04 5.42
N ILE A 110 3.56 20.33 6.47
CA ILE A 110 3.29 18.89 6.42
C ILE A 110 2.25 18.58 5.34
N ARG A 111 1.11 19.28 5.36
CA ARG A 111 0.05 19.13 4.36
C ARG A 111 0.51 19.46 2.93
N ARG A 112 1.44 20.41 2.78
CA ARG A 112 2.02 20.76 1.48
C ARG A 112 2.87 19.62 0.93
N TYR A 113 3.67 18.96 1.77
CA TYR A 113 4.45 17.80 1.36
C TYR A 113 3.54 16.63 0.96
N GLU A 114 2.51 16.34 1.74
CA GLU A 114 1.55 15.26 1.43
C GLU A 114 0.82 15.51 0.10
N ARG A 115 0.32 16.74 -0.12
CA ARG A 115 -0.30 17.11 -1.41
C ARG A 115 0.66 17.01 -2.59
N ARG A 116 1.95 17.34 -2.39
CA ARG A 116 2.96 17.23 -3.46
C ARG A 116 3.29 15.76 -3.75
N ALA A 117 3.43 14.95 -2.70
CA ALA A 117 3.64 13.52 -2.82
C ALA A 117 2.46 12.85 -3.53
N MET A 118 1.21 13.15 -3.14
CA MET A 118 0.03 12.57 -3.80
C MET A 118 -0.09 12.98 -5.26
N ARG A 119 0.19 14.24 -5.62
CA ARG A 119 0.19 14.64 -7.04
C ARG A 119 1.23 13.88 -7.87
N ALA A 120 2.43 13.72 -7.32
CA ALA A 120 3.48 12.93 -7.98
C ALA A 120 3.10 11.45 -8.07
N PHE A 121 2.45 10.91 -7.03
CA PHE A 121 1.92 9.56 -6.99
C PHE A 121 0.88 9.34 -8.09
N ILE A 122 -0.15 10.20 -8.16
CA ILE A 122 -1.22 10.11 -9.16
C ILE A 122 -0.62 10.19 -10.57
N SER A 123 0.27 11.15 -10.82
CA SER A 123 0.95 11.27 -12.11
C SER A 123 1.77 10.02 -12.48
N SER A 124 2.22 9.26 -11.48
CA SER A 124 2.96 8.02 -11.68
C SER A 124 2.00 6.86 -11.96
N ALA A 125 0.91 6.76 -11.20
CA ALA A 125 -0.16 5.79 -11.40
C ALA A 125 -0.80 5.93 -12.80
N ASP A 126 -1.08 7.15 -13.24
CA ASP A 126 -1.67 7.42 -14.56
C ASP A 126 -0.74 6.92 -15.69
N ARG A 127 0.58 7.09 -15.56
CA ARG A 127 1.53 6.56 -16.55
C ARG A 127 1.56 5.03 -16.63
N PHE A 128 1.25 4.33 -15.55
CA PHE A 128 1.08 2.88 -15.56
C PHE A 128 -0.26 2.48 -16.19
N LEU A 129 -1.33 3.23 -15.94
CA LEU A 129 -2.61 3.01 -16.61
C LEU A 129 -2.52 3.25 -18.13
N GLU A 130 -1.69 4.20 -18.56
CA GLU A 130 -1.45 4.49 -19.97
C GLU A 130 -0.45 3.48 -20.58
N GLY A 131 -0.94 2.33 -21.05
CA GLY A 131 -0.22 1.46 -22.00
C GLY A 131 -0.43 -0.05 -21.80
N PRO A 132 -0.10 -0.88 -22.79
CA PRO A 132 -0.27 -2.33 -22.70
C PRO A 132 0.72 -2.93 -21.71
N HIS A 133 0.22 -3.51 -20.63
CA HIS A 133 0.99 -4.31 -19.68
C HIS A 133 0.82 -5.80 -20.00
N ARG A 134 1.91 -6.57 -19.93
CA ARG A 134 1.87 -7.99 -20.30
C ARG A 134 1.34 -8.86 -19.17
N ARG A 135 1.94 -8.80 -17.96
CA ARG A 135 1.45 -9.45 -16.72
C ARG A 135 2.11 -8.84 -15.49
N VAL A 136 1.34 -8.59 -14.43
CA VAL A 136 1.86 -8.22 -13.10
C VAL A 136 1.35 -9.28 -12.13
N ASN A 137 2.24 -9.97 -11.42
CA ASN A 137 1.86 -11.00 -10.47
C ASN A 137 1.56 -10.40 -9.09
N LYS A 138 2.27 -9.33 -8.73
CA LYS A 138 2.16 -8.69 -7.41
C LYS A 138 2.05 -7.17 -7.53
N LEU A 139 1.07 -6.59 -6.85
CA LEU A 139 0.89 -5.14 -6.76
C LEU A 139 0.85 -4.73 -5.29
N ARG A 140 1.72 -3.80 -4.90
CA ARG A 140 1.68 -3.12 -3.59
C ARG A 140 1.38 -1.65 -3.79
N LEU A 141 0.33 -1.17 -3.17
CA LEU A 141 -0.12 0.22 -3.18
C LEU A 141 -0.21 0.72 -1.75
N GLU A 142 0.56 1.76 -1.44
CA GLU A 142 0.40 2.53 -0.21
C GLU A 142 0.15 3.99 -0.57
N PHE A 143 -1.00 4.54 -0.16
CA PHE A 143 -1.43 5.87 -0.58
C PHE A 143 -2.17 6.62 0.50
N PHE A 144 -2.23 7.95 0.40
CA PHE A 144 -3.05 8.72 1.35
C PHE A 144 -4.52 8.72 0.95
N ILE A 145 -5.39 8.58 1.94
CA ILE A 145 -6.83 8.83 1.81
C ILE A 145 -7.01 10.31 1.49
N THR A 146 -7.30 10.59 0.23
CA THR A 146 -7.60 11.95 -0.26
C THR A 146 -9.01 11.93 -0.83
N GLY A 147 -9.67 13.08 -0.94
CA GLY A 147 -11.03 13.15 -1.51
C GLY A 147 -11.15 12.67 -2.97
N ASN A 148 -10.05 12.29 -3.63
CA ASN A 148 -10.03 11.77 -5.00
C ASN A 148 -9.36 10.39 -5.06
N THR A 149 -10.02 9.38 -4.47
CA THR A 149 -9.57 7.97 -4.49
C THR A 149 -9.84 7.25 -5.81
N GLY A 150 -10.52 7.91 -6.76
CA GLY A 150 -10.94 7.29 -8.03
C GLY A 150 -9.79 6.75 -8.87
N CYS A 151 -8.65 7.45 -8.91
CA CYS A 151 -7.46 6.98 -9.62
C CYS A 151 -6.90 5.68 -9.03
N MET A 152 -6.88 5.56 -7.70
CA MET A 152 -6.38 4.37 -7.00
C MET A 152 -7.32 3.18 -7.20
N ASN A 153 -8.63 3.42 -7.12
CA ASN A 153 -9.64 2.40 -7.39
C ASN A 153 -9.52 1.90 -8.82
N ARG A 154 -9.36 2.80 -9.80
CA ARG A 154 -9.15 2.44 -11.21
C ARG A 154 -7.87 1.61 -11.39
N LEU A 155 -6.78 1.98 -10.72
CA LEU A 155 -5.53 1.21 -10.74
C LEU A 155 -5.70 -0.20 -10.17
N ILE A 156 -6.43 -0.34 -9.06
CA ILE A 156 -6.73 -1.64 -8.46
C ILE A 156 -7.58 -2.50 -9.40
N THR A 157 -8.63 -1.92 -9.99
CA THR A 157 -9.50 -2.61 -10.96
C THR A 157 -8.72 -3.06 -12.18
N GLU A 158 -7.93 -2.18 -12.79
CA GLU A 158 -7.10 -2.51 -13.95
C GLU A 158 -6.07 -3.60 -13.64
N ALA A 159 -5.50 -3.57 -12.44
CA ALA A 159 -4.53 -4.56 -12.00
C ALA A 159 -5.13 -5.96 -11.84
N ILE A 160 -6.36 -6.06 -11.33
CA ILE A 160 -7.05 -7.34 -11.18
C ILE A 160 -7.57 -7.82 -12.54
N ASP A 161 -8.30 -6.97 -13.27
CA ASP A 161 -9.01 -7.36 -14.49
C ASP A 161 -8.08 -7.53 -15.70
N ALA A 162 -7.14 -6.59 -15.92
CA ALA A 162 -6.29 -6.57 -17.10
C ALA A 162 -4.90 -7.15 -16.87
N TRP A 163 -4.27 -6.89 -15.72
CA TRP A 163 -2.90 -7.33 -15.47
C TRP A 163 -2.80 -8.75 -14.90
N GLY A 164 -3.89 -9.25 -14.32
CA GLY A 164 -4.00 -10.61 -13.79
C GLY A 164 -3.20 -10.83 -12.50
N VAL A 165 -3.25 -9.88 -11.57
CA VAL A 165 -2.53 -9.92 -10.29
C VAL A 165 -2.99 -11.09 -9.40
N ASP A 166 -2.02 -11.85 -8.89
CA ASP A 166 -2.24 -12.94 -7.93
C ASP A 166 -2.13 -12.44 -6.46
N ASP A 167 -1.34 -11.38 -6.21
CA ASP A 167 -1.07 -10.82 -4.88
C ASP A 167 -1.25 -9.29 -4.88
N LEU A 168 -2.26 -8.81 -4.14
CA LEU A 168 -2.58 -7.40 -4.03
C LEU A 168 -2.45 -6.92 -2.59
N GLU A 169 -1.62 -5.91 -2.35
CA GLU A 169 -1.57 -5.17 -1.10
C GLU A 169 -2.02 -3.73 -1.36
N ALA A 170 -3.15 -3.30 -0.81
CA ALA A 170 -3.66 -1.93 -0.91
C ALA A 170 -3.90 -1.34 0.48
N VAL A 171 -3.03 -0.40 0.88
CA VAL A 171 -3.04 0.24 2.20
C VAL A 171 -3.27 1.74 2.04
N ALA A 172 -4.45 2.19 2.45
CA ALA A 172 -4.82 3.59 2.50
C ALA A 172 -4.44 4.18 3.87
N LYS A 173 -3.57 5.18 3.89
CA LYS A 173 -3.13 5.87 5.12
C LYS A 173 -3.86 7.19 5.30
N PRO A 174 -4.25 7.58 6.51
CA PRO A 174 -4.80 8.90 6.75
C PRO A 174 -3.74 9.99 6.51
N VAL A 175 -4.17 11.12 5.96
CA VAL A 175 -3.35 12.34 5.88
C VAL A 175 -3.07 12.86 7.30
N PHE A 176 -1.94 13.53 7.53
CA PHE A 176 -1.59 14.03 8.85
C PHE A 176 -2.72 14.88 9.49
N LYS A 177 -3.18 14.43 10.66
CA LYS A 177 -4.36 14.88 11.45
C LYS A 177 -5.76 14.50 10.93
N GLN A 178 -5.93 13.94 9.75
CA GLN A 178 -7.23 13.45 9.25
C GLN A 178 -7.38 11.94 9.51
N ARG A 179 -7.46 11.57 10.79
CA ARG A 179 -7.59 10.16 11.21
C ARG A 179 -8.98 9.55 10.99
N LYS A 180 -9.98 10.36 10.62
CA LYS A 180 -11.37 9.90 10.49
C LYS A 180 -11.77 9.59 9.05
N ASP A 181 -10.94 9.95 8.08
CA ASP A 181 -11.25 9.66 6.68
C ASP A 181 -11.00 8.17 6.43
N VAL A 182 -11.94 7.53 5.75
CA VAL A 182 -11.91 6.10 5.46
C VAL A 182 -11.91 5.93 3.95
N HIS A 183 -11.05 5.04 3.44
CA HIS A 183 -11.11 4.68 2.03
C HIS A 183 -12.31 3.77 1.78
N THR A 184 -13.21 4.21 0.89
CA THR A 184 -14.32 3.40 0.39
C THR A 184 -14.06 2.97 -1.04
N PHE A 185 -14.30 1.69 -1.31
CA PHE A 185 -14.30 1.16 -2.65
C PHE A 185 -15.58 1.53 -3.40
N PRO A 186 -15.57 1.53 -4.74
CA PRO A 186 -16.78 1.67 -5.54
C PRO A 186 -17.80 0.55 -5.25
N SER A 187 -19.04 0.71 -5.71
CA SER A 187 -20.11 -0.27 -5.50
C SER A 187 -19.82 -1.66 -6.08
N HIS A 188 -18.98 -1.75 -7.11
CA HIS A 188 -18.53 -3.01 -7.71
C HIS A 188 -17.33 -3.64 -6.97
N GLY A 189 -16.85 -3.05 -5.87
CA GLY A 189 -15.74 -3.59 -5.10
C GLY A 189 -14.37 -3.31 -5.73
N LEU A 190 -13.50 -4.33 -5.79
CA LEU A 190 -12.12 -4.17 -6.27
C LEU A 190 -12.00 -4.32 -7.79
N CYS A 191 -12.87 -5.12 -8.42
CA CYS A 191 -12.78 -5.49 -9.83
C CYS A 191 -14.16 -5.65 -10.47
N ARG A 192 -14.23 -5.77 -11.81
CA ARG A 192 -15.51 -5.93 -12.51
C ARG A 192 -16.03 -7.37 -12.47
N GLU A 193 -15.11 -8.34 -12.54
CA GLU A 193 -15.45 -9.77 -12.59
C GLU A 193 -14.69 -10.56 -11.50
N PRO A 194 -15.15 -10.52 -10.24
CA PRO A 194 -14.44 -11.14 -9.12
C PRO A 194 -14.30 -12.66 -9.23
N ARG A 195 -15.21 -13.34 -9.94
CA ARG A 195 -15.16 -14.79 -10.19
C ARG A 195 -14.07 -15.19 -11.18
N ALA A 196 -13.72 -14.30 -12.10
CA ALA A 196 -12.64 -14.51 -13.06
C ALA A 196 -11.27 -14.11 -12.48
N ALA A 197 -11.26 -13.35 -11.37
CA ALA A 197 -10.05 -12.90 -10.72
C ALA A 197 -9.23 -14.07 -10.17
N ARG A 198 -7.92 -14.05 -10.44
CA ARG A 198 -6.96 -15.07 -10.00
C ARG A 198 -6.31 -14.74 -8.65
N LEU A 199 -6.86 -13.76 -7.95
CA LEU A 199 -6.30 -13.20 -6.72
C LEU A 199 -6.24 -14.25 -5.61
N ARG A 200 -5.02 -14.55 -5.15
CA ARG A 200 -4.74 -15.54 -4.10
C ARG A 200 -4.44 -14.89 -2.75
N SER A 201 -3.75 -13.75 -2.78
CA SER A 201 -3.40 -13.00 -1.57
C SER A 201 -3.91 -11.58 -1.66
N LEU A 202 -4.60 -11.13 -0.62
CA LEU A 202 -5.15 -9.80 -0.52
C LEU A 202 -4.79 -9.19 0.84
N LYS A 203 -4.12 -8.05 0.84
CA LYS A 203 -3.93 -7.22 2.01
C LYS A 203 -4.65 -5.89 1.80
N LEU A 204 -5.61 -5.60 2.66
CA LEU A 204 -6.34 -4.34 2.64
C LEU A 204 -6.06 -3.58 3.94
N GLY A 205 -5.82 -2.28 3.84
CA GLY A 205 -5.76 -1.47 5.05
C GLY A 205 -6.25 -0.04 4.94
N GLY A 206 -6.73 0.49 6.08
CA GLY A 206 -7.34 1.82 6.18
C GLY A 206 -8.57 2.03 5.30
N CYS A 207 -9.28 0.96 4.98
CA CYS A 207 -10.46 0.95 4.12
C CYS A 207 -11.64 0.23 4.77
N VAL A 208 -12.85 0.48 4.28
CA VAL A 208 -13.98 -0.43 4.56
C VAL A 208 -13.82 -1.68 3.70
N PRO A 209 -13.84 -2.90 4.27
CA PRO A 209 -13.70 -4.10 3.48
C PRO A 209 -14.84 -4.21 2.45
N PRO A 210 -14.53 -4.41 1.16
CA PRO A 210 -15.54 -4.66 0.14
C PRO A 210 -16.11 -6.08 0.30
N PRO A 211 -17.23 -6.42 -0.36
CA PRO A 211 -17.71 -7.78 -0.40
C PRO A 211 -16.69 -8.71 -1.10
N LEU A 212 -16.11 -9.66 -0.35
CA LEU A 212 -15.08 -10.59 -0.84
C LEU A 212 -15.61 -11.99 -1.19
N HIS A 213 -16.91 -12.22 -1.07
CA HIS A 213 -17.54 -13.53 -1.25
C HIS A 213 -17.39 -14.14 -2.66
N GLU A 214 -17.16 -13.31 -3.68
CA GLU A 214 -17.09 -13.78 -5.07
C GLU A 214 -15.67 -14.18 -5.52
N TYR A 215 -14.64 -13.95 -4.69
CA TYR A 215 -13.24 -14.26 -5.03
C TYR A 215 -12.92 -15.73 -4.72
N GLY A 216 -13.32 -16.62 -5.64
CA GLY A 216 -13.16 -18.07 -5.52
C GLY A 216 -11.74 -18.61 -5.73
N ALA A 217 -10.70 -17.78 -5.58
CA ALA A 217 -9.30 -18.20 -5.58
C ALA A 217 -8.51 -17.66 -4.37
N LEU A 218 -9.17 -16.88 -3.50
CA LEU A 218 -8.52 -16.15 -2.41
C LEU A 218 -8.23 -17.08 -1.22
N THR A 219 -6.95 -17.31 -0.95
CA THR A 219 -6.49 -18.18 0.13
C THR A 219 -5.94 -17.40 1.32
N MET A 220 -5.45 -16.17 1.10
CA MET A 220 -4.85 -15.33 2.13
C MET A 220 -5.48 -13.94 2.16
N LEU A 221 -5.95 -13.53 3.33
CA LEU A 221 -6.51 -12.20 3.57
C LEU A 221 -5.85 -11.57 4.79
N VAL A 222 -5.40 -10.33 4.64
CA VAL A 222 -4.85 -9.51 5.73
C VAL A 222 -5.63 -8.20 5.77
N LEU A 223 -6.35 -7.97 6.85
CA LEU A 223 -6.98 -6.69 7.12
C LEU A 223 -6.13 -5.91 8.13
N GLN A 224 -5.76 -4.69 7.78
CA GLN A 224 -4.89 -3.84 8.59
C GLN A 224 -5.53 -2.46 8.82
N ASP A 225 -5.48 -1.93 10.04
CA ASP A 225 -5.91 -0.56 10.33
C ASP A 225 -7.36 -0.26 9.87
N ILE A 226 -8.25 -1.26 9.94
CA ILE A 226 -9.67 -1.11 9.53
C ILE A 226 -10.39 -0.21 10.54
N PRO A 227 -11.14 0.81 10.09
CA PRO A 227 -11.70 1.83 10.96
C PRO A 227 -12.80 1.30 11.87
N GLU A 228 -12.92 1.92 13.04
CA GLU A 228 -13.96 1.67 14.03
C GLU A 228 -15.38 1.93 13.49
N SER A 229 -15.56 2.60 12.35
CA SER A 229 -16.89 2.73 11.73
C SER A 229 -17.42 1.43 11.14
N THR A 230 -16.58 0.40 11.00
CA THR A 230 -16.95 -0.86 10.34
C THR A 230 -17.85 -1.70 11.27
N PRO A 231 -19.01 -2.19 10.80
CA PRO A 231 -19.90 -3.03 11.60
C PRO A 231 -19.33 -4.44 11.80
N ALA A 232 -19.69 -5.09 12.91
CA ALA A 232 -19.28 -6.46 13.21
C ALA A 232 -19.64 -7.44 12.08
N SER A 233 -20.82 -7.27 11.49
CA SER A 233 -21.33 -8.09 10.38
C SER A 233 -20.42 -8.11 9.15
N ALA A 234 -19.61 -7.08 8.93
CA ALA A 234 -18.64 -7.07 7.82
C ALA A 234 -17.54 -8.10 8.05
N TYR A 235 -17.07 -8.26 9.29
CA TYR A 235 -16.10 -9.29 9.66
C TYR A 235 -16.74 -10.68 9.64
N GLU A 236 -17.93 -10.83 10.24
CA GLU A 236 -18.67 -12.11 10.27
C GLU A 236 -18.98 -12.61 8.85
N GLY A 237 -19.38 -11.70 7.95
CA GLY A 237 -19.61 -12.01 6.55
C GLY A 237 -18.37 -12.54 5.83
N ILE A 238 -17.17 -12.08 6.18
CA ILE A 238 -15.92 -12.58 5.59
C ILE A 238 -15.67 -14.03 6.00
N PHE A 239 -15.80 -14.35 7.29
CA PHE A 239 -15.64 -15.72 7.79
C PHE A 239 -16.64 -16.69 7.14
N ASN A 240 -17.89 -16.26 6.96
CA ASN A 240 -18.96 -17.11 6.43
C ASN A 240 -18.96 -17.23 4.90
N SER A 241 -18.49 -16.21 4.20
CA SER A 241 -18.58 -16.16 2.74
C SER A 241 -17.30 -16.59 2.01
N CYS A 242 -16.12 -16.49 2.66
CA CYS A 242 -14.83 -16.83 2.06
C CYS A 242 -14.42 -18.26 2.41
N LEU A 243 -15.08 -19.26 1.82
CA LEU A 243 -14.92 -20.67 2.22
C LEU A 243 -13.53 -21.25 1.96
N GLN A 244 -12.84 -20.77 0.93
CA GLN A 244 -11.50 -21.23 0.54
C GLN A 244 -10.34 -20.56 1.30
N LEU A 245 -10.67 -19.61 2.18
CA LEU A 245 -9.67 -18.83 2.89
C LEU A 245 -8.93 -19.74 3.88
N GLN A 246 -7.61 -19.81 3.77
CA GLN A 246 -6.76 -20.64 4.63
C GLN A 246 -6.07 -19.82 5.72
N THR A 247 -5.69 -18.58 5.42
CA THR A 247 -4.98 -17.70 6.35
C THR A 247 -5.71 -16.35 6.44
N PHE A 248 -6.09 -15.96 7.65
CA PHE A 248 -6.78 -14.69 7.88
C PHE A 248 -6.14 -13.89 9.01
N HIS A 249 -5.64 -12.69 8.70
CA HIS A 249 -4.99 -11.83 9.69
C HIS A 249 -5.80 -10.54 9.90
N LEU A 250 -6.05 -10.21 11.15
CA LEU A 250 -6.66 -8.97 11.62
C LEU A 250 -5.60 -8.21 12.41
N ILE A 251 -5.17 -7.05 11.90
CA ILE A 251 -4.13 -6.23 12.51
C ILE A 251 -4.68 -4.83 12.73
N SER A 252 -4.70 -4.36 13.98
CA SER A 252 -5.17 -3.00 14.34
C SER A 252 -6.57 -2.68 13.80
N CYS A 253 -7.47 -3.67 13.82
CA CYS A 253 -8.84 -3.53 13.32
C CYS A 253 -9.82 -3.14 14.44
N GLY A 254 -10.78 -2.26 14.12
CA GLY A 254 -11.82 -1.81 15.05
C GLY A 254 -13.25 -2.11 14.58
N CYS A 255 -14.21 -2.01 15.50
CA CYS A 255 -15.63 -2.25 15.23
C CYS A 255 -16.51 -1.13 15.82
N SER A 256 -17.61 -0.82 15.13
CA SER A 256 -18.52 0.27 15.52
C SER A 256 -19.26 -0.06 16.80
N ARG A 257 -19.04 0.78 17.83
CA ARG A 257 -19.84 0.83 19.06
C ARG A 257 -21.10 1.68 18.82
N ALA A 258 -21.98 1.22 17.94
CA ALA A 258 -23.28 1.87 17.78
C ALA A 258 -24.05 1.76 19.12
N LYS A 259 -24.79 2.81 19.51
CA LYS A 259 -25.55 2.85 20.78
C LYS A 259 -26.37 1.56 20.95
N GLY A 260 -26.02 0.74 21.95
CA GLY A 260 -26.73 -0.50 22.30
C GLY A 260 -26.26 -1.78 21.62
N ARG A 261 -25.25 -1.75 20.74
CA ARG A 261 -24.63 -2.98 20.19
C ARG A 261 -23.24 -3.18 20.81
N SER A 262 -23.01 -4.37 21.36
CA SER A 262 -21.67 -4.78 21.79
C SER A 262 -20.76 -4.86 20.58
N SER A 263 -19.51 -4.40 20.70
CA SER A 263 -18.47 -4.54 19.67
C SER A 263 -17.87 -5.95 19.68
N THR A 264 -18.73 -6.94 19.88
CA THR A 264 -18.40 -8.37 19.86
C THR A 264 -18.63 -8.89 18.45
N VAL A 265 -17.61 -9.52 17.88
CA VAL A 265 -17.70 -10.19 16.57
C VAL A 265 -17.88 -11.68 16.85
N VAL A 266 -18.97 -12.27 16.36
CA VAL A 266 -19.26 -13.70 16.55
C VAL A 266 -18.96 -14.45 15.26
N VAL A 267 -18.02 -15.39 15.34
CA VAL A 267 -17.58 -16.19 14.21
C VAL A 267 -18.16 -17.60 14.33
N ASP A 268 -19.18 -17.87 13.52
CA ASP A 268 -19.79 -19.20 13.38
C ASP A 268 -19.72 -19.64 11.92
N ALA A 269 -18.56 -20.19 11.53
CA ALA A 269 -18.24 -20.51 10.15
C ALA A 269 -17.88 -22.01 10.02
N PRO A 270 -18.87 -22.92 10.11
CA PRO A 270 -18.64 -24.37 10.13
C PRO A 270 -18.07 -24.92 8.82
N ASN A 271 -18.26 -24.21 7.70
CA ASN A 271 -17.77 -24.61 6.39
C ASN A 271 -16.43 -23.96 6.02
N SER A 272 -15.81 -23.21 6.94
CA SER A 272 -14.59 -22.46 6.67
C SER A 272 -13.34 -23.35 6.70
N GLU A 273 -12.48 -23.21 5.69
CA GLU A 273 -11.19 -23.91 5.61
C GLU A 273 -10.03 -23.15 6.30
N ILE A 274 -10.33 -22.13 7.11
CA ILE A 274 -9.31 -21.31 7.77
C ILE A 274 -8.46 -22.18 8.69
N ARG A 275 -7.15 -22.19 8.44
CA ARG A 275 -6.12 -22.90 9.19
C ARG A 275 -5.34 -21.99 10.12
N GLU A 276 -5.17 -20.73 9.74
CA GLU A 276 -4.41 -19.74 10.52
C GLU A 276 -5.24 -18.48 10.73
N LEU A 277 -5.41 -18.10 12.00
CA LEU A 277 -6.05 -16.85 12.41
C LEU A 277 -5.09 -16.06 13.30
N VAL A 278 -4.74 -14.84 12.85
CA VAL A 278 -3.93 -13.91 13.63
C VAL A 278 -4.75 -12.68 13.96
N VAL A 279 -4.83 -12.33 15.24
CA VAL A 279 -5.55 -11.16 15.75
C VAL A 279 -4.58 -10.34 16.56
N GLN A 280 -4.24 -9.15 16.08
CA GLN A 280 -3.23 -8.30 16.70
C GLN A 280 -3.75 -6.88 16.86
N ASP A 281 -3.59 -6.30 18.06
CA ASP A 281 -3.88 -4.88 18.35
C ASP A 281 -5.31 -4.45 17.99
N CYS A 282 -6.26 -5.38 17.95
CA CYS A 282 -7.65 -5.09 17.62
C CYS A 282 -8.40 -4.47 18.80
N THR A 283 -9.29 -3.51 18.51
CA THR A 283 -10.08 -2.78 19.53
C THR A 283 -11.47 -3.39 19.77
N PHE A 284 -11.67 -4.65 19.38
CA PHE A 284 -12.90 -5.40 19.66
C PHE A 284 -13.09 -5.56 21.17
N GLU A 285 -14.35 -5.63 21.61
CA GLU A 285 -14.64 -5.98 23.01
C GLU A 285 -14.32 -7.46 23.24
N TRP A 286 -14.83 -8.31 22.35
CA TRP A 286 -14.50 -9.73 22.27
C TRP A 286 -14.60 -10.21 20.82
N LEU A 287 -13.68 -11.08 20.38
CA LEU A 287 -13.85 -11.91 19.19
C LEU A 287 -14.27 -13.31 19.66
N ARG A 288 -15.55 -13.66 19.52
CA ARG A 288 -16.08 -14.95 19.95
C ARG A 288 -16.06 -15.94 18.80
N LEU A 289 -15.20 -16.94 18.87
CA LEU A 289 -15.12 -18.03 17.90
C LEU A 289 -15.99 -19.20 18.39
N MET A 290 -17.03 -19.53 17.61
CA MET A 290 -17.96 -20.62 17.89
C MET A 290 -17.61 -21.88 17.09
N ALA A 291 -17.35 -21.74 15.79
CA ALA A 291 -17.02 -22.85 14.90
C ALA A 291 -15.99 -22.44 13.84
N LEU A 292 -14.79 -23.03 13.90
CA LEU A 292 -13.78 -23.05 12.84
C LEU A 292 -13.07 -24.43 12.85
N PRO A 293 -13.65 -25.44 12.20
CA PRO A 293 -13.21 -26.82 12.39
C PRO A 293 -11.79 -27.08 11.89
N CYS A 294 -11.35 -26.35 10.87
CA CYS A 294 -10.03 -26.52 10.25
C CYS A 294 -8.92 -25.68 10.89
N LEU A 295 -9.20 -24.92 11.96
CA LEU A 295 -8.24 -24.00 12.56
C LEU A 295 -7.10 -24.77 13.23
N GLN A 296 -5.86 -24.50 12.80
CA GLN A 296 -4.63 -25.15 13.29
C GLN A 296 -3.76 -24.21 14.13
N SER A 297 -3.74 -22.93 13.78
CA SER A 297 -2.94 -21.89 14.42
C SER A 297 -3.80 -20.69 14.77
N LEU A 298 -3.77 -20.29 16.05
CA LEU A 298 -4.43 -19.10 16.56
C LEU A 298 -3.42 -18.23 17.32
N ALA A 299 -3.20 -17.00 16.85
CA ALA A 299 -2.39 -16.02 17.54
C ALA A 299 -3.24 -14.81 17.94
N SER A 300 -3.33 -14.52 19.24
CA SER A 300 -3.89 -13.30 19.79
C SER A 300 -2.78 -12.46 20.42
N LEU A 301 -2.61 -11.23 19.97
CA LEU A 301 -1.59 -10.30 20.44
C LEU A 301 -2.25 -8.98 20.82
N ARG A 302 -2.35 -8.68 22.11
CA ARG A 302 -3.00 -7.50 22.67
C ARG A 302 -4.44 -7.37 22.16
N SER A 303 -5.17 -8.49 22.14
CA SER A 303 -6.56 -8.58 21.68
C SER A 303 -7.34 -9.63 22.48
N SER A 304 -8.64 -9.38 22.65
CA SER A 304 -9.52 -10.22 23.46
C SER A 304 -10.27 -11.24 22.57
N VAL A 305 -9.82 -12.50 22.58
CA VAL A 305 -10.45 -13.60 21.82
C VAL A 305 -11.04 -14.62 22.79
N LEU A 306 -12.32 -14.97 22.60
CA LEU A 306 -13.03 -16.00 23.35
C LEU A 306 -13.33 -17.17 22.43
N PHE A 307 -13.02 -18.39 22.86
CA PHE A 307 -13.38 -19.60 22.13
C PHE A 307 -13.57 -20.74 23.13
N ASP A 308 -14.50 -21.64 22.84
CA ASP A 308 -14.61 -22.89 23.58
C ASP A 308 -13.65 -23.91 22.97
N SER A 309 -12.70 -24.42 23.76
CA SER A 309 -11.75 -25.44 23.35
C SER A 309 -12.40 -26.69 22.73
N SER A 310 -13.64 -27.00 23.11
CA SER A 310 -14.39 -28.15 22.57
C SER A 310 -14.75 -28.01 21.08
N SER A 311 -14.76 -26.79 20.55
CA SER A 311 -15.20 -26.47 19.20
C SER A 311 -14.07 -26.43 18.14
N PHE A 312 -12.81 -26.67 18.52
CA PHE A 312 -11.64 -26.56 17.62
C PHE A 312 -10.80 -27.85 17.62
N PRO A 313 -11.27 -28.90 16.93
CA PRO A 313 -10.62 -30.21 16.98
C PRO A 313 -9.21 -30.24 16.36
N CYS A 314 -8.88 -29.28 15.49
CA CYS A 314 -7.62 -29.23 14.75
C CYS A 314 -6.58 -28.27 15.33
N LEU A 315 -6.87 -27.58 16.45
CA LEU A 315 -6.01 -26.53 16.98
C LEU A 315 -4.72 -27.12 17.57
N LYS A 316 -3.57 -26.75 17.00
CA LYS A 316 -2.24 -27.23 17.41
C LYS A 316 -1.41 -26.16 18.10
N GLN A 317 -1.56 -24.92 17.67
CA GLN A 317 -0.75 -23.80 18.14
C GLN A 317 -1.66 -22.67 18.60
N TRP A 318 -1.48 -22.27 19.86
CA TRP A 318 -2.17 -21.12 20.43
C TRP A 318 -1.16 -20.20 21.12
N LEU A 319 -1.11 -18.95 20.66
CA LEU A 319 -0.29 -17.90 21.25
C LEU A 319 -1.20 -16.77 21.71
N SER A 320 -1.17 -16.45 23.01
CA SER A 320 -1.88 -15.32 23.58
C SER A 320 -0.88 -14.41 24.32
N LYS A 321 -0.75 -13.16 23.89
CA LYS A 321 0.04 -12.11 24.56
C LYS A 321 -0.72 -10.81 24.64
#